data_AF-A0A925JLH2-F1
#
_entry.id   AF-A0A925JLH2-F1
#
_cell.length_a   1.000
_cell.length_b   1.000
_cell.length_c   1.000
_cell.angle_alpha   90.00
_cell.angle_beta   90.00
_cell.angle_gamma   90.00
#
_symmetry.space_group_name_H-M   'P 1'
#
loop_
_entity.id
_entity.type
_entity.pdbx_description
1 polymer ?
#
loop_
_entity_poly.entity_id
_entity_poly.type
_entity_poly.pdbx_seq_one_letter_code
_entity_poly.pdbx_strand_id
1 'polypeptide(L)'
;MTHRAAFAKEATAKRHARGEIYSKGRVVAINAMGPSKAEMESDIQRLYLRQPDAAHVLMAHARVHFVHGLMSSRLLLRLHTPDIMDAARTMQRHEEEFAAAWVASLRDAGFQAELRRLQRQALQHVRTSTCAMFFVTQPAFTDFSDMDAQALGKAWNKLDEIAQTLGVEPLSAFIALPDEGDSAGVPGSRFLPTVEVLIRGLQSAEFKLPSKRAAVVALTKIRAAALQLPEAGAAWFEVDN
;
A
#
# COMPACT_ATOMS: atom_id res chain seq x y z
N MET A 1 2.82 22.69 5.55
CA MET A 1 1.85 22.85 6.67
C MET A 1 0.53 23.52 6.27
N THR A 2 0.52 24.50 5.35
CA THR A 2 -0.69 25.21 4.90
C THR A 2 -1.76 24.29 4.27
N HIS A 3 -1.35 23.33 3.45
CA HIS A 3 -2.26 22.36 2.80
C HIS A 3 -3.01 21.51 3.83
N ARG A 4 -2.30 20.89 4.78
CA ARG A 4 -2.90 20.04 5.83
C ARG A 4 -3.93 20.80 6.67
N ALA A 5 -3.61 22.04 7.05
CA ALA A 5 -4.52 22.90 7.79
C ALA A 5 -5.77 23.27 6.97
N ALA A 6 -5.59 23.57 5.67
CA ALA A 6 -6.70 23.89 4.77
C ALA A 6 -7.65 22.69 4.59
N PHE A 7 -7.11 21.50 4.30
CA PHE A 7 -7.91 20.28 4.21
C PHE A 7 -8.63 19.95 5.52
N ALA A 8 -7.94 20.05 6.66
CA ALA A 8 -8.57 19.78 7.96
C ALA A 8 -9.74 20.72 8.23
N LYS A 9 -9.59 22.01 7.88
CA LYS A 9 -10.66 23.01 7.99
C LYS A 9 -11.84 22.68 7.08
N GLU A 10 -11.59 22.34 5.82
CA GLU A 10 -12.62 21.97 4.85
C GLU A 10 -13.36 20.67 5.25
N ALA A 11 -12.61 19.61 5.59
CA ALA A 11 -13.18 18.34 6.02
C ALA A 11 -14.04 18.52 7.28
N THR A 12 -13.59 19.33 8.23
CA THR A 12 -14.36 19.66 9.43
C THR A 12 -15.65 20.40 9.07
N ALA A 13 -15.58 21.43 8.22
CA ALA A 13 -16.77 22.17 7.78
C ALA A 13 -17.80 21.26 7.08
N LYS A 14 -17.35 20.33 6.22
CA LYS A 14 -18.22 19.37 5.54
C LYS A 14 -18.84 18.36 6.50
N ARG A 15 -18.10 17.88 7.51
CA ARG A 15 -18.65 17.04 8.59
C ARG A 15 -19.71 17.77 9.41
N HIS A 16 -19.50 19.06 9.71
CA HIS A 16 -20.51 19.89 10.38
C HIS A 16 -21.77 20.04 9.53
N ALA A 17 -21.62 20.28 8.21
CA ALA A 17 -22.75 20.36 7.29
C ALA A 17 -23.58 19.06 7.23
N ARG A 18 -22.95 17.89 7.47
CA ARG A 18 -23.61 16.57 7.55
C ARG A 18 -24.13 16.20 8.95
N GLY A 19 -23.88 17.03 9.97
CA GLY A 19 -24.26 16.72 11.36
C GLY A 19 -23.41 15.61 12.02
N GLU A 20 -22.25 15.27 11.46
CA GLU A 20 -21.34 14.21 11.95
C GLU A 20 -20.46 14.69 13.12
N ILE A 21 -21.07 15.13 14.23
CA ILE A 21 -20.36 15.54 15.44
C ILE A 21 -20.39 14.40 16.47
N TYR A 22 -19.22 14.03 16.99
CA TYR A 22 -19.14 13.04 18.06
C TYR A 22 -19.81 13.57 19.34
N SER A 23 -20.67 12.77 19.95
CA SER A 23 -21.20 13.09 21.29
C SER A 23 -20.07 13.15 22.31
N LYS A 24 -20.24 13.93 23.39
CA LYS A 24 -19.27 14.01 24.50
C LYS A 24 -18.86 12.62 25.01
N GLY A 25 -19.81 11.69 25.14
CA GLY A 25 -19.54 10.32 25.56
C GLY A 25 -18.66 9.54 24.58
N ARG A 26 -18.84 9.75 23.26
CA ARG A 26 -18.00 9.11 22.23
C ARG A 26 -16.59 9.67 22.22
N VAL A 27 -16.41 10.97 22.48
CA VAL A 27 -15.08 11.59 22.65
C VAL A 27 -14.35 11.01 23.86
N VAL A 28 -15.05 10.85 25.00
CA VAL A 28 -14.48 10.23 26.21
C VAL A 28 -14.04 8.79 25.94
N ALA A 29 -14.87 7.99 25.25
CA ALA A 29 -14.53 6.61 24.90
C ALA A 29 -13.31 6.53 23.95
N ILE A 30 -13.21 7.42 22.96
CA ILE A 30 -12.05 7.48 22.06
C ILE A 30 -10.77 7.84 22.82
N ASN A 31 -10.83 8.82 23.72
CA ASN A 31 -9.67 9.21 24.52
C ASN A 31 -9.21 8.08 25.46
N ALA A 32 -10.12 7.22 25.94
CA ALA A 32 -9.78 6.06 26.76
C ALA A 32 -9.12 4.92 25.98
N MET A 33 -9.28 4.86 24.65
CA MET A 33 -8.60 3.89 23.79
C MET A 33 -7.21 4.35 23.32
N GLY A 34 -6.90 5.64 23.48
CA GLY A 34 -5.62 6.21 23.09
C GLY A 34 -4.54 5.97 24.15
N PRO A 35 -3.25 6.01 23.76
CA PRO A 35 -2.15 5.92 24.70
C PRO A 35 -2.19 7.11 25.69
N SER A 36 -1.86 6.82 26.94
CA SER A 36 -1.68 7.82 27.98
C SER A 36 -0.52 8.75 27.66
N LYS A 37 -0.51 9.93 28.31
CA LYS A 37 0.61 10.89 28.19
C LYS A 37 1.95 10.25 28.53
N ALA A 38 2.01 9.43 29.57
CA ALA A 38 3.24 8.75 29.99
C ALA A 38 3.73 7.74 28.95
N GLU A 39 2.81 7.02 28.29
CA GLU A 39 3.14 6.11 27.19
C GLU A 39 3.68 6.89 25.98
N MET A 40 3.03 7.99 25.60
CA MET A 40 3.49 8.85 24.52
C MET A 40 4.89 9.44 24.80
N GLU A 41 5.14 9.90 26.03
CA GLU A 41 6.45 10.41 26.44
C GLU A 41 7.52 9.31 26.39
N SER A 42 7.22 8.12 26.92
CA SER A 42 8.11 6.95 26.85
C SER A 42 8.45 6.57 25.40
N ASP A 43 7.45 6.58 24.51
CA ASP A 43 7.65 6.32 23.09
C ASP A 43 8.55 7.36 22.42
N ILE A 44 8.37 8.65 22.73
CA ILE A 44 9.24 9.72 22.24
C ILE A 44 10.69 9.49 22.70
N GLN A 45 10.90 9.17 23.98
CA GLN A 45 12.25 8.92 24.49
C GLN A 45 12.89 7.71 23.80
N ARG A 46 12.12 6.63 23.64
CA ARG A 46 12.58 5.39 23.01
C ARG A 46 12.92 5.57 21.54
N LEU A 47 12.06 6.27 20.78
CA LEU A 47 12.16 6.36 19.33
C LEU A 47 13.08 7.49 18.87
N TYR A 48 13.11 8.62 19.58
CA TYR A 48 13.79 9.83 19.10
C TYR A 48 14.96 10.27 19.97
N LEU A 49 14.84 10.27 21.30
CA LEU A 49 15.92 10.82 22.17
C LEU A 49 17.18 9.96 22.23
N ARG A 50 17.08 8.67 21.90
CA ARG A 50 18.21 7.73 21.91
C ARG A 50 18.98 7.66 20.59
N GLN A 51 18.59 8.45 19.60
CA GLN A 51 19.25 8.46 18.31
C GLN A 51 20.60 9.19 18.41
N PRO A 52 21.64 8.68 17.74
CA PRO A 52 23.00 9.22 17.88
C PRO A 52 23.15 10.63 17.30
N ASP A 53 22.36 10.98 16.29
CA ASP A 53 22.37 12.31 15.67
C ASP A 53 21.02 12.64 15.03
N ALA A 54 20.92 13.86 14.47
CA ALA A 54 19.73 14.33 13.79
C ALA A 54 19.34 13.46 12.59
N ALA A 55 20.28 12.95 11.80
CA ALA A 55 19.96 12.10 10.64
C ALA A 55 19.25 10.82 11.09
N HIS A 56 19.71 10.20 12.18
CA HIS A 56 19.08 9.01 12.74
C HIS A 56 17.69 9.29 13.34
N VAL A 57 17.46 10.49 13.90
CA VAL A 57 16.10 10.95 14.28
C VAL A 57 15.18 10.99 13.05
N LEU A 58 15.65 11.56 11.94
CA LEU A 58 14.88 11.66 10.70
C LEU A 58 14.60 10.27 10.10
N MET A 59 15.58 9.35 10.14
CA MET A 59 15.41 7.97 9.68
C MET A 59 14.41 7.21 10.56
N ALA A 60 14.50 7.35 11.88
CA ALA A 60 13.54 6.76 12.81
C ALA A 60 12.11 7.28 12.56
N HIS A 61 11.97 8.60 12.32
CA HIS A 61 10.69 9.20 11.95
C HIS A 61 10.13 8.59 10.66
N ALA A 62 10.95 8.50 9.61
CA ALA A 62 10.55 7.94 8.33
C ALA A 62 10.11 6.47 8.45
N ARG A 63 10.85 5.65 9.21
CA ARG A 63 10.48 4.23 9.45
C ARG A 63 9.12 4.09 10.12
N VAL A 64 8.76 4.99 11.04
CA VAL A 64 7.48 4.92 11.76
C VAL A 64 6.35 5.51 10.92
N HIS A 65 6.55 6.70 10.36
CA HIS A 65 5.47 7.49 9.77
C HIS A 65 5.29 7.28 8.26
N PHE A 66 6.38 7.16 7.49
CA PHE A 66 6.28 7.01 6.03
C PHE A 66 6.02 5.57 5.59
N VAL A 67 6.38 4.59 6.43
CA VAL A 67 6.13 3.18 6.15
C VAL A 67 4.67 2.83 6.39
N HIS A 68 4.17 2.98 7.62
CA HIS A 68 2.81 2.55 7.95
C HIS A 68 1.78 3.65 7.72
N GLY A 69 2.10 4.89 8.08
CA GLY A 69 1.18 6.01 8.00
C GLY A 69 0.72 6.28 6.57
N LEU A 70 1.67 6.50 5.65
CA LEU A 70 1.34 6.80 4.24
C LEU A 70 0.63 5.65 3.55
N MET A 71 1.09 4.41 3.76
CA MET A 71 0.47 3.23 3.13
C MET A 71 -0.95 3.02 3.65
N SER A 72 -1.18 3.17 4.95
CA SER A 72 -2.53 3.10 5.53
C SER A 72 -3.43 4.20 4.98
N SER A 73 -2.97 5.46 4.98
CA SER A 73 -3.75 6.60 4.46
C SER A 73 -4.16 6.40 3.00
N ARG A 74 -3.27 5.85 2.17
CA ARG A 74 -3.57 5.52 0.77
C ARG A 74 -4.73 4.53 0.64
N LEU A 75 -4.72 3.45 1.43
CA LEU A 75 -5.79 2.44 1.41
C LEU A 75 -7.14 2.94 1.94
N LEU A 76 -7.11 4.01 2.73
CA LEU A 76 -8.31 4.63 3.29
C LEU A 76 -8.93 5.66 2.35
N LEU A 77 -8.26 6.05 1.24
CA LEU A 77 -8.75 7.09 0.34
C LEU A 77 -10.15 6.78 -0.21
N ARG A 78 -10.40 5.54 -0.61
CA ARG A 78 -11.72 5.06 -1.07
C ARG A 78 -12.84 5.12 -0.04
N LEU A 79 -12.50 5.23 1.26
CA LEU A 79 -13.50 5.34 2.32
C LEU A 79 -13.95 6.79 2.52
N HIS A 80 -13.30 7.74 1.86
CA HIS A 80 -13.75 9.13 1.85
C HIS A 80 -15.03 9.29 1.03
N THR A 81 -15.87 10.23 1.45
CA THR A 81 -17.08 10.57 0.73
C THR A 81 -16.75 11.31 -0.57
N PRO A 82 -17.58 11.18 -1.62
CA PRO A 82 -17.28 11.77 -2.94
C PRO A 82 -16.94 13.27 -2.89
N ASP A 83 -17.56 14.02 -1.98
CA ASP A 83 -17.35 15.46 -1.81
C ASP A 83 -15.96 15.85 -1.28
N ILE A 84 -15.21 14.95 -0.63
CA ILE A 84 -13.84 15.22 -0.13
C ILE A 84 -12.78 14.32 -0.75
N MET A 85 -13.16 13.35 -1.57
CA MET A 85 -12.27 12.35 -2.15
C MET A 85 -11.12 12.98 -2.95
N ASP A 86 -11.41 13.96 -3.80
CA ASP A 86 -10.38 14.62 -4.63
C ASP A 86 -9.41 15.46 -3.79
N ALA A 87 -9.92 16.16 -2.77
CA ALA A 87 -9.10 16.90 -1.83
C ALA A 87 -8.21 15.96 -0.99
N ALA A 88 -8.74 14.81 -0.57
CA ALA A 88 -8.00 13.80 0.16
C ALA A 88 -6.89 13.16 -0.71
N ARG A 89 -7.19 12.83 -1.98
CA ARG A 89 -6.20 12.36 -2.96
C ARG A 89 -5.09 13.39 -3.19
N THR A 90 -5.46 14.67 -3.30
CA THR A 90 -4.48 15.76 -3.45
C THR A 90 -3.61 15.89 -2.21
N MET A 91 -4.19 15.81 -1.01
CA MET A 91 -3.45 15.84 0.25
C MET A 91 -2.46 14.68 0.35
N GLN A 92 -2.93 13.47 0.05
CA GLN A 92 -2.10 12.26 0.08
C GLN A 92 -0.89 12.41 -0.84
N ARG A 93 -1.10 12.90 -2.06
CA ARG A 93 0.00 13.15 -3.02
C ARG A 93 1.04 14.11 -2.46
N HIS A 94 0.61 15.20 -1.83
CA HIS A 94 1.54 16.15 -1.21
C HIS A 94 2.31 15.55 -0.03
N GLU A 95 1.69 14.70 0.79
CA GLU A 95 2.37 14.02 1.89
C GLU A 95 3.37 12.97 1.36
N GLU A 96 3.05 12.29 0.25
CA GLU A 96 3.96 11.37 -0.46
C GLU A 96 5.16 12.11 -1.08
N GLU A 97 4.92 13.22 -1.79
CA GLU A 97 5.96 14.09 -2.36
C GLU A 97 6.91 14.63 -1.27
N PHE A 98 6.33 15.07 -0.15
CA PHE A 98 7.10 15.54 1.00
C PHE A 98 7.97 14.42 1.59
N ALA A 99 7.41 13.23 1.78
CA ALA A 99 8.15 12.08 2.29
C ALA A 99 9.28 11.66 1.35
N ALA A 100 9.04 11.67 0.04
CA ALA A 100 10.06 11.38 -0.97
C ALA A 100 11.21 12.40 -0.90
N ALA A 101 10.90 13.71 -0.88
CA ALA A 101 11.89 14.77 -0.75
C ALA A 101 12.68 14.68 0.57
N TRP A 102 12.00 14.36 1.67
CA TRP A 102 12.60 14.17 2.98
C TRP A 102 13.62 13.03 2.96
N VAL A 103 13.24 11.86 2.44
CA VAL A 103 14.11 10.69 2.39
C VAL A 103 15.29 10.94 1.44
N ALA A 104 15.05 11.58 0.29
CA ALA A 104 16.11 11.96 -0.64
C ALA A 104 17.16 12.90 0.00
N SER A 105 16.72 13.80 0.89
CA SER A 105 17.62 14.73 1.59
C SER A 105 18.65 14.05 2.50
N LEU A 106 18.37 12.82 2.95
CA LEU A 106 19.28 12.01 3.77
C LEU A 106 20.46 11.45 2.96
N ARG A 107 20.37 11.43 1.63
CA ARG A 107 21.42 10.95 0.70
C ARG A 107 21.96 9.56 1.01
N ASP A 108 21.14 8.71 1.62
CA ASP A 108 21.46 7.32 1.96
C ASP A 108 20.66 6.37 1.06
N ALA A 109 21.33 5.80 0.06
CA ALA A 109 20.72 4.86 -0.88
C ALA A 109 20.34 3.52 -0.22
N GLY A 110 21.11 3.09 0.80
CA GLY A 110 20.82 1.86 1.54
C GLY A 110 19.52 2.02 2.35
N PHE A 111 19.36 3.17 3.01
CA PHE A 111 18.14 3.49 3.73
C PHE A 111 16.94 3.69 2.80
N GLN A 112 17.12 4.29 1.63
CA GLN A 112 16.06 4.39 0.63
C GLN A 112 15.54 3.01 0.21
N ALA A 113 16.45 2.08 -0.10
CA ALA A 113 16.08 0.70 -0.43
C ALA A 113 15.40 -0.02 0.74
N GLU A 114 15.91 0.17 1.97
CA GLU A 114 15.29 -0.35 3.19
C GLU A 114 13.85 0.16 3.35
N LEU A 115 13.63 1.47 3.21
CA LEU A 115 12.33 2.09 3.40
C LEU A 115 11.32 1.60 2.36
N ARG A 116 11.74 1.49 1.09
CA ARG A 116 10.89 0.93 0.01
C ARG A 116 10.51 -0.52 0.30
N ARG A 117 11.45 -1.33 0.79
CA ARG A 117 11.16 -2.71 1.23
C ARG A 117 10.15 -2.73 2.38
N LEU A 118 10.33 -1.87 3.38
CA LEU A 118 9.43 -1.75 4.52
C LEU A 118 8.03 -1.27 4.10
N GLN A 119 7.92 -0.33 3.16
CA GLN A 119 6.63 0.12 2.61
C GLN A 119 5.87 -1.01 1.91
N ARG A 120 6.55 -1.82 1.08
CA ARG A 120 5.95 -3.02 0.47
C ARG A 120 5.49 -4.03 1.52
N GLN A 121 6.27 -4.24 2.58
CA GLN A 121 5.87 -5.06 3.71
C GLN A 121 4.67 -4.48 4.45
N ALA A 122 4.63 -3.17 4.68
CA ALA A 122 3.49 -2.51 5.32
C ALA A 122 2.21 -2.70 4.50
N LEU A 123 2.27 -2.58 3.17
CA LEU A 123 1.13 -2.86 2.28
C LEU A 123 0.57 -4.27 2.47
N GLN A 124 1.41 -5.29 2.70
CA GLN A 124 0.93 -6.64 3.02
C GLN A 124 0.10 -6.68 4.32
N HIS A 125 0.49 -5.89 5.32
CA HIS A 125 -0.15 -5.90 6.64
C HIS A 125 -1.40 -5.03 6.69
N VAL A 126 -1.35 -3.83 6.10
CA VAL A 126 -2.44 -2.86 6.18
C VAL A 126 -3.53 -3.10 5.13
N ARG A 127 -3.24 -3.88 4.08
CA ARG A 127 -4.24 -4.16 3.06
C ARG A 127 -5.29 -5.15 3.54
N THR A 128 -6.54 -4.72 3.40
CA THR A 128 -7.72 -5.56 3.62
C THR A 128 -8.12 -6.31 2.35
N SER A 129 -8.78 -7.46 2.48
CA SER A 129 -9.29 -8.26 1.36
C SER A 129 -10.32 -7.54 0.47
N THR A 130 -10.76 -6.36 0.87
CA THR A 130 -11.68 -5.52 0.10
C THR A 130 -10.97 -4.61 -0.90
N CYS A 131 -9.65 -4.44 -0.84
CA CYS A 131 -8.89 -3.64 -1.81
C CYS A 131 -8.68 -4.44 -3.11
N ALA A 132 -9.10 -3.89 -4.24
CA ALA A 132 -8.80 -4.49 -5.55
C ALA A 132 -7.31 -4.33 -5.90
N MET A 133 -6.78 -5.29 -6.66
CA MET A 133 -5.38 -5.30 -7.10
C MET A 133 -5.35 -5.28 -8.62
N PHE A 134 -4.91 -4.16 -9.19
CA PHE A 134 -4.85 -3.97 -10.63
C PHE A 134 -3.51 -4.46 -11.16
N PHE A 135 -3.54 -5.13 -12.31
CA PHE A 135 -2.34 -5.53 -13.02
C PHE A 135 -2.12 -4.55 -14.17
N VAL A 136 -1.02 -3.82 -14.13
CA VAL A 136 -0.70 -2.75 -15.08
C VAL A 136 0.51 -3.17 -15.90
N THR A 137 0.48 -2.84 -17.18
CA THR A 137 1.47 -3.25 -18.18
C THR A 137 1.80 -2.12 -19.14
N GLN A 138 3.01 -2.16 -19.68
CA GLN A 138 3.44 -1.38 -20.83
C GLN A 138 4.04 -2.30 -21.89
N PRO A 139 3.48 -2.37 -23.11
CA PRO A 139 2.23 -1.72 -23.55
C PRO A 139 1.00 -2.23 -22.77
N ALA A 140 -0.08 -1.43 -22.74
CA ALA A 140 -1.26 -1.71 -21.93
C ALA A 140 -2.00 -3.00 -22.36
N PHE A 141 -2.28 -3.85 -21.39
CA PHE A 141 -3.09 -5.06 -21.51
C PHE A 141 -4.52 -4.78 -21.05
N THR A 142 -5.48 -4.88 -21.97
CA THR A 142 -6.87 -4.47 -21.72
C THR A 142 -7.80 -5.59 -21.24
N ASP A 143 -7.35 -6.84 -21.22
CA ASP A 143 -8.20 -8.00 -20.84
C ASP A 143 -8.17 -8.29 -19.33
N PHE A 144 -7.75 -7.34 -18.50
CA PHE A 144 -7.82 -7.43 -17.03
C PHE A 144 -8.93 -6.54 -16.49
N SER A 145 -10.04 -7.15 -16.07
CA SER A 145 -11.24 -6.42 -15.64
C SER A 145 -11.24 -6.04 -14.16
N ASP A 146 -12.11 -5.11 -13.76
CA ASP A 146 -12.32 -4.76 -12.35
C ASP A 146 -12.72 -5.97 -11.48
N MET A 147 -13.48 -6.92 -12.05
CA MET A 147 -13.83 -8.15 -11.34
C MET A 147 -12.60 -9.04 -11.11
N ASP A 148 -11.69 -9.11 -12.08
CA ASP A 148 -10.42 -9.83 -11.94
C ASP A 148 -9.56 -9.16 -10.85
N ALA A 149 -9.50 -7.83 -10.84
CA ALA A 149 -8.78 -7.06 -9.83
C ALA A 149 -9.36 -7.27 -8.42
N GLN A 150 -10.68 -7.31 -8.27
CA GLN A 150 -11.34 -7.61 -6.99
C GLN A 150 -11.09 -9.05 -6.54
N ALA A 151 -11.17 -10.02 -7.45
CA ALA A 151 -10.90 -11.42 -7.13
C ALA A 151 -9.44 -11.61 -6.67
N LEU A 152 -8.51 -10.97 -7.37
CA LEU A 152 -7.10 -10.97 -7.02
C LEU A 152 -6.86 -10.30 -5.66
N GLY A 153 -7.49 -9.16 -5.40
CA GLY A 153 -7.42 -8.46 -4.11
C GLY A 153 -7.91 -9.28 -2.91
N LYS A 154 -9.03 -10.00 -3.07
CA LYS A 154 -9.55 -10.92 -2.03
C LYS A 154 -8.59 -12.08 -1.75
N ALA A 155 -7.90 -12.56 -2.76
CA ALA A 155 -7.01 -13.71 -2.71
C ALA A 155 -5.60 -13.36 -2.20
N TRP A 156 -5.20 -12.09 -2.30
CA TRP A 156 -3.80 -11.71 -2.34
C TRP A 156 -2.97 -12.09 -1.12
N ASN A 157 -3.43 -11.79 0.11
CA ASN A 157 -2.67 -12.18 1.32
C ASN A 157 -2.39 -13.68 1.32
N LYS A 158 -3.38 -14.48 0.90
CA LYS A 158 -3.23 -15.93 0.82
C LYS A 158 -2.31 -16.36 -0.33
N LEU A 159 -2.32 -15.64 -1.46
CA LEU A 159 -1.37 -15.87 -2.55
C LEU A 159 0.08 -15.62 -2.11
N ASP A 160 0.33 -14.58 -1.34
CA ASP A 160 1.66 -14.30 -0.79
C ASP A 160 2.11 -15.37 0.21
N GLU A 161 1.23 -15.84 1.10
CA GLU A 161 1.52 -16.97 2.00
C GLU A 161 1.86 -18.25 1.22
N ILE A 162 1.11 -18.53 0.15
CA ILE A 162 1.34 -19.69 -0.73
C ILE A 162 2.67 -19.52 -1.46
N ALA A 163 2.98 -18.34 -1.99
CA ALA A 163 4.25 -18.05 -2.65
C ALA A 163 5.43 -18.33 -1.72
N GLN A 164 5.36 -17.85 -0.47
CA GLN A 164 6.38 -18.11 0.55
C GLN A 164 6.51 -19.61 0.86
N THR A 165 5.39 -20.31 1.00
CA THR A 165 5.38 -21.78 1.23
C THR A 165 6.02 -22.54 0.08
N LEU A 166 5.79 -22.08 -1.15
CA LEU A 166 6.34 -22.66 -2.37
C LEU A 166 7.76 -22.16 -2.70
N GLY A 167 8.36 -21.31 -1.84
CA GLY A 167 9.72 -20.82 -2.01
C GLY A 167 9.91 -19.86 -3.20
N VAL A 168 8.84 -19.17 -3.63
CA VAL A 168 8.91 -18.16 -4.71
C VAL A 168 8.65 -16.75 -4.17
N GLU A 169 9.13 -15.75 -4.91
CA GLU A 169 8.95 -14.34 -4.55
C GLU A 169 7.44 -14.00 -4.51
N PRO A 170 6.92 -13.37 -3.44
CA PRO A 170 5.50 -13.02 -3.32
C PRO A 170 5.08 -11.95 -4.32
N LEU A 171 3.79 -11.90 -4.67
CA LEU A 171 3.29 -10.91 -5.64
C LEU A 171 3.45 -9.48 -5.14
N SER A 172 3.45 -9.27 -3.80
CA SER A 172 3.69 -7.95 -3.21
C SER A 172 5.06 -7.35 -3.51
N ALA A 173 6.04 -8.15 -3.93
CA ALA A 173 7.33 -7.63 -4.37
C ALA A 173 7.22 -6.78 -5.64
N PHE A 174 6.16 -6.98 -6.43
CA PHE A 174 5.90 -6.31 -7.70
C PHE A 174 4.83 -5.21 -7.61
N ILE A 175 4.46 -4.79 -6.39
CA ILE A 175 3.57 -3.63 -6.21
C ILE A 175 4.36 -2.34 -6.44
N ALA A 176 3.82 -1.48 -7.30
CA ALA A 176 4.33 -0.14 -7.50
C ALA A 176 4.02 0.75 -6.31
N LEU A 177 5.05 1.45 -5.85
CA LEU A 177 4.91 2.52 -4.87
C LEU A 177 4.56 3.84 -5.58
N PRO A 178 3.98 4.82 -4.85
CA PRO A 178 3.37 6.04 -5.40
C PRO A 178 4.20 6.82 -6.43
N ASP A 179 5.52 6.87 -6.25
CA ASP A 179 6.44 7.65 -7.09
C ASP A 179 7.18 6.80 -8.12
N GLU A 180 6.97 5.47 -8.09
CA GLU A 180 7.67 4.58 -8.99
C GLU A 180 7.02 4.64 -10.39
N GLY A 181 5.68 4.74 -10.49
CA GLY A 181 4.98 4.79 -11.77
C GLY A 181 5.52 3.72 -12.73
N ASP A 182 5.88 4.12 -13.95
CA ASP A 182 6.47 3.24 -14.97
C ASP A 182 7.83 2.63 -14.54
N SER A 183 8.57 3.30 -13.66
CA SER A 183 9.85 2.80 -13.13
C SER A 183 9.68 1.66 -12.10
N ALA A 184 8.45 1.43 -11.61
CA ALA A 184 8.12 0.25 -10.82
C ALA A 184 8.10 -1.02 -11.67
N GLY A 185 7.93 -0.85 -12.98
CA GLY A 185 7.70 -1.93 -13.91
C GLY A 185 8.89 -2.87 -13.99
N VAL A 186 8.59 -4.16 -13.96
CA VAL A 186 9.58 -5.21 -14.18
C VAL A 186 9.26 -5.98 -15.46
N PRO A 187 10.27 -6.57 -16.12
CA PRO A 187 10.03 -7.43 -17.27
C PRO A 187 9.09 -8.59 -16.92
N GLY A 188 8.24 -8.99 -17.88
CA GLY A 188 7.33 -10.14 -17.75
C GLY A 188 8.02 -11.40 -17.21
N SER A 189 9.25 -11.64 -17.67
CA SER A 189 10.10 -12.76 -17.26
C SER A 189 10.42 -12.82 -15.77
N ARG A 190 10.32 -11.70 -15.04
CA ARG A 190 10.66 -11.66 -13.60
C ARG A 190 9.56 -12.22 -12.71
N PHE A 191 8.29 -11.88 -12.95
CA PHE A 191 7.18 -12.34 -12.11
C PHE A 191 6.42 -13.52 -12.70
N LEU A 192 6.61 -13.82 -13.99
CA LEU A 192 6.02 -15.00 -14.66
C LEU A 192 6.29 -16.31 -13.89
N PRO A 193 7.52 -16.62 -13.42
CA PRO A 193 7.77 -17.83 -12.64
C PRO A 193 6.91 -17.93 -11.38
N THR A 194 6.75 -16.82 -10.64
CA THR A 194 5.87 -16.75 -9.46
C THR A 194 4.42 -17.05 -9.85
N VAL A 195 3.90 -16.43 -10.92
CA VAL A 195 2.52 -16.63 -11.37
C VAL A 195 2.26 -18.08 -11.77
N GLU A 196 3.19 -18.72 -12.49
CA GLU A 196 3.06 -20.12 -12.91
C GLU A 196 3.11 -21.10 -11.73
N VAL A 197 3.97 -20.83 -10.74
CA VAL A 197 4.02 -21.62 -9.51
C VAL A 197 2.74 -21.46 -8.70
N LEU A 198 2.19 -20.24 -8.58
CA LEU A 198 0.93 -20.00 -7.89
C LEU A 198 -0.26 -20.69 -8.58
N ILE A 199 -0.35 -20.65 -9.91
CA ILE A 199 -1.40 -21.36 -10.66
C ILE A 199 -1.33 -22.87 -10.39
N ARG A 200 -0.13 -23.47 -10.50
CA ARG A 200 0.06 -24.91 -10.23
C ARG A 200 -0.24 -25.27 -8.78
N GLY A 201 0.24 -24.46 -7.83
CA GLY A 201 -0.05 -24.63 -6.41
C GLY A 201 -1.55 -24.59 -6.14
N LEU A 202 -2.27 -23.63 -6.71
CA LEU A 202 -3.72 -23.57 -6.59
C LEU A 202 -4.42 -24.71 -7.33
N GLN A 203 -3.85 -25.35 -8.34
CA GLN A 203 -4.50 -26.54 -8.93
C GLN A 203 -4.42 -27.77 -8.00
N SER A 204 -3.49 -27.78 -7.04
CA SER A 204 -3.43 -28.83 -6.02
C SER A 204 -4.57 -28.72 -4.99
N ALA A 205 -4.85 -29.84 -4.31
CA ALA A 205 -5.82 -29.89 -3.21
C ALA A 205 -5.26 -29.30 -1.89
N GLU A 206 -3.95 -29.07 -1.81
CA GLU A 206 -3.24 -28.64 -0.61
C GLU A 206 -3.60 -27.22 -0.19
N PHE A 207 -3.71 -26.31 -1.17
CA PHE A 207 -3.96 -24.90 -0.90
C PHE A 207 -5.44 -24.51 -1.06
N LYS A 208 -6.00 -23.96 0.01
CA LYS A 208 -7.36 -23.40 0.07
C LYS A 208 -7.32 -21.88 -0.04
N LEU A 209 -8.22 -21.31 -0.85
CA LEU A 209 -8.30 -19.88 -1.12
C LEU A 209 -9.76 -19.47 -1.33
N PRO A 210 -10.24 -18.35 -0.74
CA PRO A 210 -11.55 -17.81 -1.06
C PRO A 210 -11.66 -17.47 -2.55
N SER A 211 -12.75 -17.86 -3.22
CA SER A 211 -12.94 -17.64 -4.65
C SER A 211 -11.81 -18.18 -5.54
N LYS A 212 -11.22 -19.33 -5.16
CA LYS A 212 -10.11 -20.02 -5.84
C LYS A 212 -10.20 -20.01 -7.37
N ARG A 213 -11.36 -20.34 -7.94
CA ARG A 213 -11.58 -20.34 -9.39
C ARG A 213 -11.37 -18.95 -10.01
N ALA A 214 -11.91 -17.89 -9.40
CA ALA A 214 -11.76 -16.53 -9.89
C ALA A 214 -10.31 -16.04 -9.78
N ALA A 215 -9.62 -16.36 -8.69
CA ALA A 215 -8.20 -16.05 -8.53
C ALA A 215 -7.32 -16.76 -9.58
N VAL A 216 -7.60 -18.03 -9.88
CA VAL A 216 -6.89 -18.77 -10.94
C VAL A 216 -7.15 -18.14 -12.31
N VAL A 217 -8.37 -17.68 -12.60
CA VAL A 217 -8.68 -16.97 -13.85
C VAL A 217 -7.87 -15.68 -13.95
N ALA A 218 -7.87 -14.86 -12.90
CA ALA A 218 -7.08 -13.61 -12.87
C ALA A 218 -5.58 -13.88 -13.06
N LEU A 219 -5.00 -14.87 -12.36
CA LEU A 219 -3.60 -15.26 -12.53
C LEU A 219 -3.31 -15.79 -13.94
N THR A 220 -4.25 -16.50 -14.55
CA THR A 220 -4.08 -17.01 -15.93
C THR A 220 -4.05 -15.86 -16.94
N LYS A 221 -4.86 -14.82 -16.74
CA LYS A 221 -4.81 -13.59 -17.55
C LYS A 221 -3.49 -12.85 -17.37
N ILE A 222 -3.02 -12.71 -16.13
CA ILE A 222 -1.70 -12.13 -15.83
C ILE A 222 -0.58 -12.93 -16.52
N ARG A 223 -0.64 -14.26 -16.46
CA ARG A 223 0.31 -15.13 -17.18
C ARG A 223 0.29 -14.88 -18.68
N ALA A 224 -0.89 -14.81 -19.29
CA ALA A 224 -1.03 -14.56 -20.71
C ALA A 224 -0.45 -13.19 -21.11
N ALA A 225 -0.74 -12.15 -20.32
CA ALA A 225 -0.18 -10.83 -20.52
C ALA A 225 1.35 -10.82 -20.38
N ALA A 226 1.89 -11.45 -19.34
CA ALA A 226 3.33 -11.53 -19.10
C ALA A 226 4.09 -12.23 -20.23
N LEU A 227 3.49 -13.25 -20.85
CA LEU A 227 4.06 -13.95 -22.02
C LEU A 227 4.03 -13.10 -23.30
N GLN A 228 3.13 -12.13 -23.39
CA GLN A 228 2.98 -11.24 -24.55
C GLN A 228 3.77 -9.94 -24.39
N LEU A 229 4.36 -9.68 -23.23
CA LEU A 229 5.18 -8.50 -23.02
C LEU A 229 6.46 -8.59 -23.86
N PRO A 230 6.80 -7.53 -24.62
CA PRO A 230 8.09 -7.45 -25.29
C PRO A 230 9.23 -7.42 -24.26
N GLU A 231 10.48 -7.67 -24.68
CA GLU A 231 11.65 -7.58 -23.77
C GLU A 231 11.79 -6.21 -23.10
N ALA A 232 11.40 -5.14 -23.78
CA ALA A 232 11.35 -3.77 -23.24
C ALA A 232 10.05 -3.45 -22.49
N GLY A 233 9.12 -4.41 -22.41
CA GLY A 233 7.85 -4.25 -21.74
C GLY A 233 7.99 -4.39 -20.24
N ALA A 234 7.09 -3.74 -19.51
CA ALA A 234 7.13 -3.69 -18.06
C ALA A 234 5.75 -3.99 -17.47
N ALA A 235 5.71 -4.57 -16.28
CA ALA A 235 4.47 -4.76 -15.54
C ALA A 235 4.68 -4.61 -14.04
N TRP A 236 3.60 -4.26 -13.37
CA TRP A 236 3.53 -4.08 -11.92
C TRP A 236 2.09 -4.23 -11.44
N PHE A 237 1.91 -4.19 -10.12
CA PHE A 237 0.60 -4.15 -9.50
C PHE A 237 0.33 -2.81 -8.85
N GLU A 238 -0.90 -2.33 -8.96
CA GLU A 238 -1.38 -1.13 -8.29
C GLU A 238 -2.47 -1.49 -7.28
N VAL A 239 -2.45 -0.77 -6.16
CA VAL A 239 -3.49 -0.85 -5.15
C VAL A 239 -4.36 0.39 -5.29
N ASP A 240 -5.61 0.19 -5.72
CA ASP A 240 -6.65 1.23 -5.78
C ASP A 240 -6.31 2.41 -6.73
N ASN A 241 -6.97 2.48 -7.89
CA ASN A 241 -6.82 3.58 -8.86
C ASN A 241 -7.75 4.77 -8.54
#